data_AF-A0A1F3KVQ3-F1
#
_entry.id   AF-A0A1F3KVQ3-F1
#
_cell.length_a   1.000
_cell.length_b   1.000
_cell.length_c   1.000
_cell.angle_alpha   90.00
_cell.angle_beta   90.00
_cell.angle_gamma   90.00
#
_symmetry.space_group_name_H-M   'P 1'
#
loop_
_entity.id
_entity.type
_entity.pdbx_description
1 polymer ?
#
loop_
_entity_poly.entity_id
_entity_poly.type
_entity_poly.pdbx_seq_one_letter_code
_entity_poly.pdbx_strand_id
1 'polypeptide(L)'
;MVSFEVLSAVDFVIFKQVVRGAFNPVFATKIALKSALNLVRTANTHVVCSAQTKEEILNSVTKLDLTHFGYHTANDIEISYTFNTEQKLHQAIIKPRIIYPLSEDISLPEPLDYKTKSYLNFFADEFERIKIRAEKILASTSTQKETAFIASRNLQLLRKLNHDSQVHFNYICSRSDLQATSSDLFIIYVLNLFIIRSIVFYSKFFKPFLNEKTTSEDVLRLTFKKKIPWILKHPWLFIEHPLLYEIITENNVCSPSCEINPEYQKLNSLNTLKIPEPLLKEVLGIIQFKNSIKLNGNTNILADAFYQMLNKNIENGLPYMDSNSAAISKLLSFFVIDKNNEPLNPNSICTMLKPSNFNKRPHKDDEKKVNLL
;
A
#
# COMPACT_ATOMS: atom_id res chain seq x y z
N MET A 1 -37.41 -17.12 3.76
CA MET A 1 -36.90 -16.45 2.54
C MET A 1 -36.03 -15.31 3.05
N VAL A 2 -34.73 -15.30 2.75
CA VAL A 2 -33.80 -14.25 3.26
C VAL A 2 -34.23 -12.92 2.65
N SER A 3 -34.47 -11.89 3.46
CA SER A 3 -34.90 -10.59 2.94
C SER A 3 -33.81 -9.98 2.05
N PHE A 4 -34.22 -9.26 1.00
CA PHE A 4 -33.29 -8.59 0.08
C PHE A 4 -32.35 -7.61 0.83
N GLU A 5 -32.86 -6.98 1.89
CA GLU A 5 -32.11 -6.10 2.78
C GLU A 5 -31.00 -6.83 3.55
N VAL A 6 -31.18 -8.10 3.91
CA VAL A 6 -30.10 -8.88 4.55
C VAL A 6 -29.03 -9.28 3.52
N LEU A 7 -29.40 -9.42 2.25
CA LEU A 7 -28.45 -9.72 1.18
C LEU A 7 -27.59 -8.50 0.78
N SER A 8 -28.06 -7.26 1.00
CA SER A 8 -27.26 -6.05 0.81
C SER A 8 -26.31 -5.76 1.98
N ALA A 9 -26.52 -6.38 3.14
CA ALA A 9 -25.88 -6.00 4.39
C ALA A 9 -24.36 -6.20 4.42
N VAL A 10 -23.78 -7.02 3.55
CA VAL A 10 -22.32 -7.08 3.40
C VAL A 10 -21.95 -7.11 1.94
N ASP A 11 -21.51 -5.94 1.50
CA ASP A 11 -20.92 -5.73 0.21
C ASP A 11 -19.55 -5.06 0.43
N PHE A 12 -18.51 -5.67 -0.14
CA PHE A 12 -17.15 -5.15 -0.11
C PHE A 12 -16.97 -4.11 -1.23
N VAL A 13 -17.99 -3.27 -1.44
CA VAL A 13 -18.10 -2.33 -2.57
C VAL A 13 -16.88 -1.46 -2.63
N ILE A 14 -16.48 -0.90 -1.50
CA ILE A 14 -15.40 0.07 -1.44
C ILE A 14 -14.10 -0.57 -1.90
N PHE A 15 -13.74 -1.72 -1.35
CA PHE A 15 -12.56 -2.45 -1.81
C PHE A 15 -12.65 -2.81 -3.30
N LYS A 16 -13.82 -3.23 -3.80
CA LYS A 16 -14.05 -3.50 -5.22
C LYS A 16 -13.88 -2.25 -6.10
N GLN A 17 -14.36 -1.10 -5.64
CA GLN A 17 -14.24 0.19 -6.31
C GLN A 17 -12.80 0.69 -6.33
N VAL A 18 -11.96 0.29 -5.38
CA VAL A 18 -10.52 0.58 -5.41
C VAL A 18 -9.82 -0.32 -6.43
N VAL A 19 -10.21 -1.59 -6.56
CA VAL A 19 -9.61 -2.49 -7.56
C VAL A 19 -9.98 -2.08 -8.99
N ARG A 20 -11.25 -1.81 -9.30
CA ARG A 20 -11.71 -1.59 -10.69
C ARG A 20 -12.65 -0.40 -10.90
N GLY A 21 -12.76 0.51 -9.95
CA GLY A 21 -13.79 1.54 -9.96
C GLY A 21 -13.30 2.94 -9.65
N ALA A 22 -14.20 3.75 -9.10
CA ALA A 22 -14.01 5.19 -8.91
C ALA A 22 -12.87 5.57 -7.94
N PHE A 23 -12.45 4.63 -7.08
CA PHE A 23 -11.42 4.86 -6.06
C PHE A 23 -10.08 4.19 -6.41
N ASN A 24 -9.89 3.78 -7.67
CA ASN A 24 -8.62 3.22 -8.09
C ASN A 24 -7.51 4.27 -8.02
N PRO A 25 -6.40 4.05 -7.29
CA PRO A 25 -5.37 5.08 -7.08
C PRO A 25 -4.65 5.51 -8.35
N VAL A 26 -4.62 4.66 -9.38
CA VAL A 26 -3.99 4.92 -10.70
C VAL A 26 -4.89 5.78 -11.59
N PHE A 27 -6.20 5.56 -11.55
CA PHE A 27 -7.16 6.22 -12.44
C PHE A 27 -8.01 7.31 -11.76
N ALA A 28 -7.97 7.39 -10.43
CA ALA A 28 -8.76 8.36 -9.68
C ALA A 28 -8.38 9.78 -10.10
N THR A 29 -9.39 10.56 -10.46
CA THR A 29 -9.20 11.98 -10.75
C THR A 29 -8.65 12.68 -9.49
N LYS A 30 -7.72 13.62 -9.68
CA LYS A 30 -7.09 14.41 -8.59
C LYS A 30 -8.11 15.02 -7.61
N ILE A 31 -9.36 15.20 -8.05
CA ILE A 31 -10.47 15.78 -7.29
C ILE A 31 -10.90 14.91 -6.10
N ALA A 32 -10.76 13.58 -6.16
CA ALA A 32 -11.17 12.67 -5.08
C ALA A 32 -10.23 12.69 -3.85
N LEU A 33 -9.00 13.19 -4.01
CA LEU A 33 -7.87 12.96 -3.09
C LEU A 33 -7.55 14.12 -2.14
N LYS A 34 -8.54 14.97 -1.82
CA LYS A 34 -8.32 16.12 -0.92
C LYS A 34 -7.96 15.68 0.51
N SER A 35 -8.61 14.63 1.02
CA SER A 35 -8.33 14.07 2.35
C SER A 35 -8.91 12.66 2.51
N ALA A 36 -8.46 11.94 3.53
CA ALA A 36 -9.05 10.66 3.93
C ALA A 36 -10.56 10.77 4.20
N LEU A 37 -10.98 11.84 4.89
CA LEU A 37 -12.40 12.06 5.20
C LEU A 37 -13.22 12.28 3.93
N ASN A 38 -12.64 12.95 2.92
CA ASN A 38 -13.32 13.13 1.64
C ASN A 38 -13.51 11.79 0.92
N LEU A 39 -12.49 10.91 0.90
CA LEU A 39 -12.62 9.56 0.35
C LEU A 39 -13.73 8.77 1.05
N VAL A 40 -13.69 8.75 2.39
CA VAL A 40 -14.71 8.09 3.22
C VAL A 40 -16.09 8.64 2.93
N ARG A 41 -16.26 9.97 2.88
CA ARG A 41 -17.54 10.63 2.57
C ARG A 41 -18.03 10.27 1.19
N THR A 42 -17.18 10.37 0.15
CA THR A 42 -17.59 10.03 -1.22
C THR A 42 -17.99 8.56 -1.33
N ALA A 43 -17.29 7.67 -0.65
CA ALA A 43 -17.53 6.23 -0.72
C ALA A 43 -18.75 5.74 0.07
N ASN A 44 -19.03 6.35 1.22
CA ASN A 44 -20.09 5.92 2.15
C ASN A 44 -21.27 6.91 2.21
N THR A 45 -21.40 7.82 1.24
CA THR A 45 -22.61 8.63 1.10
C THR A 45 -23.72 7.80 0.47
N HIS A 46 -24.84 7.67 1.15
CA HIS A 46 -25.97 6.86 0.69
C HIS A 46 -27.28 7.64 0.74
N VAL A 47 -28.10 7.46 -0.29
CA VAL A 47 -29.53 7.79 -0.21
C VAL A 47 -30.21 6.66 0.55
N VAL A 48 -30.75 6.96 1.73
CA VAL A 48 -31.32 5.94 2.64
C VAL A 48 -32.84 5.83 2.56
N CYS A 49 -33.50 6.89 2.12
CA CYS A 49 -34.94 6.93 1.98
C CYS A 49 -35.30 7.90 0.85
N SER A 50 -36.29 7.54 0.05
CA SER A 50 -36.92 8.43 -0.94
C SER A 50 -38.43 8.35 -0.78
N ALA A 51 -39.11 9.50 -0.72
CA ALA A 51 -40.56 9.55 -0.52
C ALA A 51 -41.20 10.77 -1.21
N GLN A 52 -42.52 10.77 -1.36
CA GLN A 52 -43.24 11.86 -2.04
C GLN A 52 -43.32 13.11 -1.18
N THR A 53 -43.38 12.96 0.14
CA THR A 53 -43.46 14.06 1.09
C THR A 53 -42.25 14.10 2.02
N LYS A 54 -41.91 15.29 2.52
CA LYS A 54 -40.82 15.45 3.49
C LYS A 54 -41.11 14.75 4.83
N GLU A 55 -42.38 14.68 5.23
CA GLU A 55 -42.82 14.07 6.49
C GLU A 55 -42.63 12.55 6.50
N GLU A 56 -42.94 11.88 5.38
CA GLU A 56 -42.68 10.43 5.22
C GLU A 56 -41.20 10.10 5.40
N ILE A 57 -40.31 10.96 4.90
CA ILE A 57 -38.87 10.77 5.06
C ILE A 57 -38.45 10.95 6.51
N LEU A 58 -38.92 12.00 7.17
CA LEU A 58 -38.60 12.23 8.58
C LEU A 58 -39.02 11.02 9.43
N ASN A 59 -40.23 10.49 9.20
CA ASN A 59 -40.74 9.31 9.88
C ASN A 59 -39.97 8.02 9.54
N SER A 60 -39.40 7.91 8.34
CA SER A 60 -38.60 6.75 7.93
C SER A 60 -37.19 6.81 8.51
N VAL A 61 -36.58 8.01 8.53
CA VAL A 61 -35.23 8.23 9.06
C VAL A 61 -35.17 7.97 10.56
N THR A 62 -36.21 8.28 11.34
CA THR A 62 -36.24 7.97 12.79
C THR A 62 -36.24 6.48 13.10
N LYS A 63 -36.66 5.64 12.15
CA LYS A 63 -36.69 4.17 12.28
C LYS A 63 -35.49 3.49 11.62
N LEU A 64 -34.56 4.27 11.06
CA LEU A 64 -33.45 3.74 10.28
C LEU A 64 -32.41 3.07 11.17
N ASP A 65 -32.09 1.83 10.88
CA ASP A 65 -30.97 1.14 11.52
C ASP A 65 -29.65 1.49 10.81
N LEU A 66 -28.87 2.36 11.44
CA LEU A 66 -27.60 2.85 10.89
C LEU A 66 -26.50 1.78 10.85
N THR A 67 -26.62 0.71 11.64
CA THR A 67 -25.63 -0.38 11.64
C THR A 67 -25.61 -1.14 10.31
N HIS A 68 -26.73 -1.13 9.57
CA HIS A 68 -26.79 -1.68 8.21
C HIS A 68 -25.81 -1.01 7.25
N PHE A 69 -25.54 0.28 7.46
CA PHE A 69 -24.60 1.06 6.68
C PHE A 69 -23.20 1.10 7.30
N GLY A 70 -23.00 0.42 8.43
CA GLY A 70 -21.74 0.38 9.15
C GLY A 70 -21.48 1.64 9.99
N TYR A 71 -22.49 2.18 10.66
CA TYR A 71 -22.32 3.24 11.66
C TYR A 71 -22.78 2.77 13.04
N HIS A 72 -22.07 3.16 14.09
CA HIS A 72 -22.45 2.85 15.47
C HIS A 72 -23.59 3.74 15.96
N THR A 73 -23.51 5.04 15.67
CA THR A 73 -24.45 6.03 16.22
C THR A 73 -24.84 7.10 15.20
N ALA A 74 -25.93 7.82 15.48
CA ALA A 74 -26.35 8.96 14.67
C ALA A 74 -25.34 10.13 14.68
N ASN A 75 -24.46 10.21 15.69
CA ASN A 75 -23.42 11.24 15.75
C ASN A 75 -22.33 11.03 14.70
N ASP A 76 -22.20 9.80 14.20
CA ASP A 76 -21.18 9.42 13.21
C ASP A 76 -21.53 9.91 11.80
N ILE A 77 -22.75 10.40 11.60
CA ILE A 77 -23.29 10.82 10.32
C ILE A 77 -23.87 12.24 10.33
N GLU A 78 -23.91 12.81 9.15
CA GLU A 78 -24.65 14.00 8.80
C GLU A 78 -25.81 13.57 7.91
N ILE A 79 -27.03 13.96 8.28
CA ILE A 79 -28.23 13.71 7.49
C ILE A 79 -28.61 15.00 6.77
N SER A 80 -28.76 14.90 5.45
CA SER A 80 -29.18 16.01 4.60
C SER A 80 -30.42 15.60 3.80
N TYR A 81 -31.33 16.55 3.57
CA TYR A 81 -32.56 16.32 2.84
C TYR A 81 -32.54 17.10 1.54
N THR A 82 -32.72 16.41 0.42
CA THR A 82 -32.68 17.00 -0.92
C THR A 82 -33.91 16.60 -1.70
N PHE A 83 -34.35 17.42 -2.66
CA PHE A 83 -35.41 17.04 -3.60
C PHE A 83 -34.77 16.64 -4.93
N ASN A 84 -35.01 15.40 -5.35
CA ASN A 84 -34.57 14.91 -6.64
C ASN A 84 -35.60 15.36 -7.70
N THR A 85 -35.20 16.31 -8.55
CA THR A 85 -36.07 16.90 -9.57
C THR A 85 -36.47 15.93 -10.67
N GLU A 86 -35.61 14.96 -11.00
CA GLU A 86 -35.87 13.95 -12.04
C GLU A 86 -36.91 12.94 -11.58
N GLN A 87 -36.76 12.44 -10.35
CA GLN A 87 -37.67 11.45 -9.78
C GLN A 87 -38.90 12.08 -9.12
N LYS A 88 -38.89 13.40 -8.91
CA LYS A 88 -39.90 14.15 -8.14
C LYS A 88 -40.11 13.59 -6.73
N LEU A 89 -39.03 13.14 -6.10
CA LEU A 89 -39.04 12.57 -4.75
C LEU A 89 -38.14 13.38 -3.83
N HIS A 90 -38.55 13.55 -2.58
CA HIS A 90 -37.63 13.95 -1.54
C HIS A 90 -36.70 12.77 -1.22
N GLN A 91 -35.47 13.05 -0.80
CA GLN A 91 -34.45 12.07 -0.47
C GLN A 91 -33.76 12.45 0.84
N ALA A 92 -33.54 11.46 1.72
CA ALA A 92 -32.61 11.56 2.83
C ALA A 92 -31.26 10.96 2.43
N ILE A 93 -30.20 11.75 2.61
CA ILE A 93 -28.84 11.38 2.30
C ILE A 93 -28.03 11.39 3.59
N ILE A 94 -27.43 10.26 3.93
CA ILE A 94 -26.48 10.15 5.04
C ILE A 94 -25.05 10.29 4.52
N LYS A 95 -24.21 11.00 5.27
CA LYS A 95 -22.79 11.20 4.96
C LYS A 95 -21.96 10.97 6.23
N PRO A 96 -20.82 10.27 6.16
CA PRO A 96 -19.91 10.15 7.29
C PRO A 96 -19.42 11.51 7.82
N ARG A 97 -19.39 11.66 9.15
CA ARG A 97 -18.71 12.77 9.84
C ARG A 97 -17.31 12.41 10.31
N ILE A 98 -17.10 11.13 10.61
CA ILE A 98 -15.86 10.63 11.21
C ILE A 98 -15.24 9.54 10.33
N ILE A 99 -13.96 9.28 10.61
CA ILE A 99 -13.20 8.13 10.11
C ILE A 99 -13.01 7.21 11.32
N TYR A 100 -13.43 5.95 11.23
CA TYR A 100 -13.17 5.02 12.31
C TYR A 100 -11.67 4.67 12.38
N PRO A 101 -11.02 4.84 13.55
CA PRO A 101 -9.65 4.40 13.71
C PRO A 101 -9.58 2.87 13.70
N LEU A 102 -8.50 2.33 13.16
CA LEU A 102 -8.27 0.88 13.18
C LEU A 102 -8.15 0.41 14.63
N SER A 103 -9.07 -0.47 15.06
CA SER A 103 -9.10 -0.97 16.44
C SER A 103 -8.16 -2.16 16.66
N GLU A 104 -7.82 -2.88 15.59
CA GLU A 104 -6.97 -4.06 15.63
C GLU A 104 -5.52 -3.72 15.33
N ASP A 105 -4.59 -4.38 16.02
CA ASP A 105 -3.19 -4.37 15.62
C ASP A 105 -3.02 -5.20 14.34
N ILE A 106 -2.80 -4.50 13.23
CA ILE A 106 -2.44 -5.08 11.95
C ILE A 106 -1.03 -4.60 11.62
N SER A 107 -0.11 -5.55 11.42
CA SER A 107 1.20 -5.25 10.87
C SER A 107 1.06 -4.75 9.42
N LEU A 108 1.10 -3.43 9.28
CA LEU A 108 1.01 -2.67 8.04
C LEU A 108 2.32 -1.89 7.83
N PRO A 109 2.76 -1.70 6.56
CA PRO A 109 3.89 -0.84 6.28
C PRO A 109 3.57 0.62 6.56
N GLU A 110 4.59 1.42 6.89
CA GLU A 110 4.43 2.87 7.04
C GLU A 110 4.06 3.54 5.71
N PRO A 111 3.15 4.52 5.73
CA PRO A 111 2.76 5.25 4.52
C PRO A 111 3.94 6.09 4.00
N LEU A 112 4.12 6.09 2.68
CA LEU A 112 5.21 6.79 1.99
C LEU A 112 5.00 8.30 1.91
N ASP A 113 3.74 8.73 1.84
CA ASP A 113 3.33 10.10 1.57
C ASP A 113 1.90 10.35 2.08
N TYR A 114 1.40 11.58 1.85
CA TYR A 114 0.04 11.94 2.24
C TYR A 114 -1.04 11.13 1.50
N LYS A 115 -0.79 10.73 0.25
CA LYS A 115 -1.74 9.95 -0.57
C LYS A 115 -1.94 8.56 0.04
N THR A 116 -0.84 7.85 0.26
CA THR A 116 -0.81 6.52 0.90
C THR A 116 -1.38 6.55 2.31
N LYS A 117 -1.07 7.58 3.11
CA LYS A 117 -1.69 7.79 4.44
C LYS A 117 -3.21 7.98 4.34
N SER A 118 -3.68 8.73 3.35
CA SER A 118 -5.12 8.96 3.16
C SER A 118 -5.87 7.68 2.80
N TYR A 119 -5.30 6.85 1.93
CA TYR A 119 -5.86 5.55 1.59
C TYR A 119 -5.77 4.54 2.72
N LEU A 120 -4.69 4.55 3.51
CA LEU A 120 -4.57 3.72 4.71
C LEU A 120 -5.71 3.99 5.69
N ASN A 121 -5.96 5.26 5.99
CA ASN A 121 -7.08 5.67 6.85
C ASN A 121 -8.44 5.30 6.24
N PHE A 122 -8.58 5.40 4.92
CA PHE A 122 -9.79 5.00 4.21
C PHE A 122 -10.05 3.49 4.30
N PHE A 123 -9.02 2.65 4.16
CA PHE A 123 -9.16 1.20 4.30
C PHE A 123 -9.40 0.77 5.74
N ALA A 124 -8.77 1.44 6.70
CA ALA A 124 -9.02 1.24 8.13
C ALA A 124 -10.50 1.51 8.47
N ASP A 125 -11.03 2.66 8.05
CA ASP A 125 -12.45 3.01 8.25
C ASP A 125 -13.37 1.94 7.66
N GLU A 126 -13.19 1.58 6.40
CA GLU A 126 -14.04 0.56 5.76
C GLU A 126 -13.93 -0.80 6.44
N PHE A 127 -12.74 -1.18 6.93
CA PHE A 127 -12.58 -2.43 7.67
C PHE A 127 -13.39 -2.44 8.97
N GLU A 128 -13.42 -1.34 9.73
CA GLU A 128 -14.26 -1.24 10.94
C GLU A 128 -15.75 -1.26 10.58
N ARG A 129 -16.17 -0.57 9.50
CA ARG A 129 -17.56 -0.61 9.02
C ARG A 129 -18.01 -2.02 8.63
N ILE A 130 -17.11 -2.80 8.04
CA ILE A 130 -17.34 -4.21 7.72
C ILE A 130 -17.65 -5.02 9.00
N LYS A 131 -16.96 -4.76 10.11
CA LYS A 131 -17.23 -5.45 11.39
C LYS A 131 -18.62 -5.10 11.93
N ILE A 132 -18.99 -3.82 11.93
CA ILE A 132 -20.31 -3.35 12.34
C ILE A 132 -21.41 -4.06 11.53
N ARG A 133 -21.24 -4.12 10.20
CA ARG A 133 -22.17 -4.82 9.30
C ARG A 133 -22.21 -6.33 9.58
N ALA A 134 -21.09 -6.95 9.93
CA ALA A 134 -21.03 -8.37 10.30
C ALA A 134 -21.78 -8.66 11.61
N GLU A 135 -21.63 -7.81 12.62
CA GLU A 135 -22.40 -7.89 13.88
C GLU A 135 -23.90 -7.76 13.62
N LYS A 136 -24.29 -6.83 12.73
CA LYS A 136 -25.70 -6.68 12.34
C LYS A 136 -26.27 -7.94 11.69
N ILE A 137 -25.51 -8.69 10.88
CA ILE A 137 -25.98 -9.98 10.34
C ILE A 137 -26.32 -10.95 11.47
N LEU A 138 -25.47 -11.07 12.50
CA LEU A 138 -25.75 -11.96 13.63
C LEU A 138 -27.01 -11.52 14.38
N ALA A 139 -27.20 -10.22 14.55
CA ALA A 139 -28.37 -9.69 15.26
C ALA A 139 -29.68 -9.78 14.44
N SER A 140 -29.62 -9.74 13.11
CA SER A 140 -30.82 -9.71 12.25
C SER A 140 -31.27 -11.08 11.74
N THR A 141 -30.38 -12.07 11.71
CA THR A 141 -30.70 -13.40 11.19
C THR A 141 -31.47 -14.21 12.22
N SER A 142 -32.55 -14.87 11.79
CA SER A 142 -33.44 -15.60 12.70
C SER A 142 -32.99 -17.06 12.92
N THR A 143 -32.15 -17.59 12.02
CA THR A 143 -31.75 -19.00 12.05
C THR A 143 -30.26 -19.18 11.76
N GLN A 144 -29.65 -20.19 12.37
CA GLN A 144 -28.26 -20.57 12.13
C GLN A 144 -27.97 -20.86 10.65
N LYS A 145 -28.94 -21.46 9.93
CA LYS A 145 -28.82 -21.77 8.49
C LYS A 145 -28.72 -20.50 7.64
N GLU A 146 -29.49 -19.47 7.99
CA GLU A 146 -29.47 -18.19 7.30
C GLU A 146 -28.13 -17.46 7.53
N THR A 147 -27.68 -17.42 8.79
CA THR A 147 -26.36 -16.88 9.15
C THR A 147 -25.24 -17.59 8.38
N ALA A 148 -25.26 -18.93 8.35
CA ALA A 148 -24.29 -19.75 7.63
C ALA A 148 -24.27 -19.46 6.13
N PHE A 149 -25.44 -19.30 5.51
CA PHE A 149 -25.57 -18.97 4.09
C PHE A 149 -24.95 -17.60 3.77
N ILE A 150 -25.29 -16.57 4.55
CA ILE A 150 -24.77 -15.20 4.35
C ILE A 150 -23.26 -15.16 4.60
N ALA A 151 -22.79 -15.76 5.69
CA ALA A 151 -21.36 -15.83 6.00
C ALA A 151 -20.58 -16.52 4.89
N SER A 152 -21.07 -17.66 4.38
CA SER A 152 -20.44 -18.41 3.29
C SER A 152 -20.37 -17.58 2.00
N ARG A 153 -21.47 -16.92 1.63
CA ARG A 153 -21.51 -16.02 0.46
C ARG A 153 -20.49 -14.89 0.59
N ASN A 154 -20.47 -14.19 1.72
CA ASN A 154 -19.57 -13.05 1.92
C ASN A 154 -18.10 -13.48 1.89
N LEU A 155 -17.80 -14.63 2.47
CA LEU A 155 -16.46 -15.19 2.45
C LEU A 155 -16.02 -15.59 1.02
N GLN A 156 -16.93 -16.14 0.21
CA GLN A 156 -16.68 -16.39 -1.21
C GLN A 156 -16.43 -15.09 -1.98
N LEU A 157 -17.21 -14.03 -1.72
CA LEU A 157 -17.01 -12.71 -2.32
C LEU A 157 -15.64 -12.11 -1.95
N LEU A 158 -15.21 -12.21 -0.69
CA LEU A 158 -13.88 -11.78 -0.26
C LEU A 158 -12.75 -12.56 -0.94
N ARG A 159 -12.90 -13.89 -1.07
CA ARG A 159 -11.92 -14.72 -1.77
C ARG A 159 -11.78 -14.34 -3.24
N LYS A 160 -12.92 -14.11 -3.91
CA LYS A 160 -12.94 -13.61 -5.29
C LYS A 160 -12.28 -12.23 -5.38
N LEU A 161 -12.61 -11.32 -4.46
CA LEU A 161 -12.03 -9.99 -4.42
C LEU A 161 -10.52 -10.02 -4.15
N ASN A 162 -10.03 -10.91 -3.29
CA ASN A 162 -8.60 -11.13 -3.08
C ASN A 162 -7.92 -11.59 -4.36
N HIS A 163 -8.51 -12.54 -5.08
CA HIS A 163 -8.01 -12.96 -6.39
C HIS A 163 -7.98 -11.80 -7.39
N ASP A 164 -9.09 -11.07 -7.53
CA ASP A 164 -9.20 -9.93 -8.45
C ASP A 164 -8.20 -8.82 -8.11
N SER A 165 -7.99 -8.53 -6.83
CA SER A 165 -7.03 -7.53 -6.34
C SER A 165 -5.58 -7.95 -6.59
N GLN A 166 -5.25 -9.24 -6.45
CA GLN A 166 -3.93 -9.76 -6.79
C GLN A 166 -3.66 -9.71 -8.30
N VAL A 167 -4.65 -10.08 -9.12
CA VAL A 167 -4.54 -9.97 -10.59
C VAL A 167 -4.33 -8.51 -10.98
N HIS A 168 -5.08 -7.59 -10.37
CA HIS A 168 -4.94 -6.16 -10.63
C HIS A 168 -3.57 -5.62 -10.20
N PHE A 169 -3.08 -6.02 -9.02
CA PHE A 169 -1.75 -5.65 -8.53
C PHE A 169 -0.66 -6.11 -9.51
N ASN A 170 -0.69 -7.38 -9.92
CA ASN A 170 0.27 -7.93 -10.87
C ASN A 170 0.19 -7.21 -12.23
N TYR A 171 -1.02 -6.92 -12.69
CA TYR A 171 -1.26 -6.18 -13.92
C TYR A 171 -0.61 -4.79 -13.89
N ILE A 172 -0.76 -4.04 -12.79
CA ILE A 172 -0.09 -2.74 -12.62
C ILE A 172 1.43 -2.93 -12.58
N CYS A 173 1.94 -3.93 -11.86
CA CYS A 173 3.38 -4.18 -11.78
C CYS A 173 4.02 -4.58 -13.13
N SER A 174 3.29 -5.28 -14.00
CA SER A 174 3.82 -5.79 -15.27
C SER A 174 3.81 -4.79 -16.42
N ARG A 175 3.05 -3.70 -16.30
CA ARG A 175 2.82 -2.76 -17.39
C ARG A 175 3.72 -1.53 -17.26
N SER A 176 4.71 -1.43 -18.13
CA SER A 176 5.62 -0.29 -18.21
C SER A 176 4.96 0.98 -18.78
N ASP A 177 3.82 0.85 -19.45
CA ASP A 177 3.09 1.95 -20.07
C ASP A 177 2.10 2.65 -19.13
N LEU A 178 1.75 2.01 -18.01
CA LEU A 178 0.96 2.64 -16.95
C LEU A 178 1.86 3.57 -16.14
N GLN A 179 1.50 4.85 -16.04
CA GLN A 179 2.15 5.83 -15.16
C GLN A 179 1.80 5.60 -13.68
N ALA A 180 1.84 4.34 -13.23
CA ALA A 180 1.60 3.99 -11.83
C ALA A 180 2.79 4.42 -10.97
N THR A 181 2.51 5.23 -9.96
CA THR A 181 3.52 5.69 -9.00
C THR A 181 3.81 4.63 -7.95
N SER A 182 4.92 4.77 -7.23
CA SER A 182 5.22 3.94 -6.05
C SER A 182 4.10 4.00 -5.01
N SER A 183 3.46 5.16 -4.86
CA SER A 183 2.31 5.36 -3.98
C SER A 183 1.09 4.53 -4.43
N ASP A 184 0.83 4.41 -5.74
CA ASP A 184 -0.27 3.60 -6.26
C ASP A 184 -0.07 2.12 -5.97
N LEU A 185 1.15 1.62 -6.21
CA LEU A 185 1.54 0.25 -5.91
C LEU A 185 1.42 -0.04 -4.41
N PHE A 186 1.87 0.89 -3.56
CA PHE A 186 1.72 0.80 -2.12
C PHE A 186 0.25 0.70 -1.70
N ILE A 187 -0.62 1.54 -2.26
CA ILE A 187 -2.06 1.56 -1.94
C ILE A 187 -2.70 0.21 -2.28
N ILE A 188 -2.44 -0.34 -3.48
CA ILE A 188 -2.99 -1.64 -3.86
C ILE A 188 -2.39 -2.78 -3.02
N TYR A 189 -1.11 -2.68 -2.64
CA TYR A 189 -0.49 -3.63 -1.72
C TYR A 189 -1.19 -3.64 -0.36
N VAL A 190 -1.39 -2.47 0.26
CA VAL A 190 -2.08 -2.34 1.55
C VAL A 190 -3.54 -2.79 1.44
N LEU A 191 -4.23 -2.47 0.35
CA LEU A 191 -5.59 -2.98 0.08
C LEU A 191 -5.64 -4.51 0.14
N ASN A 192 -4.68 -5.20 -0.47
CA ASN A 192 -4.61 -6.67 -0.42
C ASN A 192 -4.43 -7.18 1.03
N LEU A 193 -3.66 -6.49 1.87
CA LEU A 193 -3.54 -6.83 3.28
C LEU A 193 -4.87 -6.68 4.03
N PHE A 194 -5.64 -5.62 3.77
CA PHE A 194 -6.97 -5.44 4.35
C PHE A 194 -7.96 -6.50 3.87
N ILE A 195 -7.96 -6.86 2.58
CA ILE A 195 -8.83 -7.94 2.06
C ILE A 195 -8.47 -9.29 2.72
N ILE A 196 -7.17 -9.60 2.86
CA ILE A 196 -6.71 -10.79 3.59
C ILE A 196 -7.22 -10.74 5.04
N ARG A 197 -7.10 -9.59 5.70
CA ARG A 197 -7.59 -9.44 7.08
C ARG A 197 -9.09 -9.62 7.17
N SER A 198 -9.87 -9.10 6.22
CA SER A 198 -11.32 -9.33 6.14
C SER A 198 -11.67 -10.81 5.98
N ILE A 199 -10.91 -11.57 5.17
CA ILE A 199 -11.09 -13.04 5.06
C ILE A 199 -10.88 -13.70 6.42
N VAL A 200 -9.79 -13.36 7.11
CA VAL A 200 -9.45 -13.93 8.43
C VAL A 200 -10.51 -13.56 9.46
N PHE A 201 -10.92 -12.30 9.49
CA PHE A 201 -11.99 -11.81 10.36
C PHE A 201 -13.28 -12.59 10.14
N TYR A 202 -13.81 -12.65 8.91
CA TYR A 202 -15.06 -13.39 8.62
C TYR A 202 -14.95 -14.87 8.98
N SER A 203 -13.83 -15.51 8.65
CA SER A 203 -13.62 -16.94 8.93
C SER A 203 -13.61 -17.24 10.43
N LYS A 204 -13.09 -16.32 11.24
CA LYS A 204 -13.06 -16.44 12.71
C LYS A 204 -14.40 -16.06 13.33
N PHE A 205 -14.95 -14.92 12.94
CA PHE A 205 -16.18 -14.34 13.49
C PHE A 205 -17.39 -15.26 13.24
N PHE A 206 -17.51 -15.81 12.02
CA PHE A 206 -18.59 -16.74 11.67
C PHE A 206 -18.19 -18.21 11.83
N LYS A 207 -17.08 -18.54 12.52
CA LYS A 207 -16.61 -19.93 12.68
C LYS A 207 -17.69 -20.91 13.14
N PRO A 208 -18.60 -20.58 14.09
CA PRO A 208 -19.67 -21.51 14.51
C PRO A 208 -20.70 -21.84 13.41
N PHE A 209 -20.71 -21.08 12.31
CA PHE A 209 -21.68 -21.17 11.22
C PHE A 209 -21.04 -21.68 9.91
N LEU A 210 -19.72 -21.87 9.88
CA LEU A 210 -18.96 -22.26 8.70
C LEU A 210 -18.41 -23.67 8.85
N ASN A 211 -18.65 -24.52 7.84
CA ASN A 211 -18.15 -25.91 7.80
C ASN A 211 -16.75 -26.04 7.16
N GLU A 212 -16.00 -24.94 7.08
CA GLU A 212 -14.71 -24.88 6.40
C GLU A 212 -13.56 -24.60 7.38
N LYS A 213 -12.38 -25.14 7.04
CA LYS A 213 -11.17 -24.92 7.83
C LYS A 213 -10.72 -23.47 7.69
N THR A 214 -10.53 -22.79 8.82
CA THR A 214 -9.99 -21.42 8.85
C THR A 214 -8.59 -21.40 8.23
N THR A 215 -8.43 -20.66 7.12
CA THR A 215 -7.11 -20.39 6.56
C THR A 215 -6.38 -19.40 7.45
N SER A 216 -5.17 -19.75 7.90
CA SER A 216 -4.32 -18.84 8.67
C SER A 216 -3.92 -17.62 7.84
N GLU A 217 -3.82 -16.47 8.49
CA GLU A 217 -3.37 -15.22 7.86
C GLU A 217 -2.00 -15.38 7.18
N ASP A 218 -1.07 -16.07 7.83
CA ASP A 218 0.28 -16.29 7.30
C ASP A 218 0.28 -17.01 5.96
N VAL A 219 -0.58 -18.02 5.78
CA VAL A 219 -0.72 -18.74 4.50
C VAL A 219 -1.23 -17.82 3.40
N LEU A 220 -2.21 -16.96 3.69
CA LEU A 220 -2.73 -15.98 2.74
C LEU A 220 -1.67 -14.93 2.39
N ARG A 221 -0.97 -14.39 3.40
CA ARG A 221 0.13 -13.44 3.22
C ARG A 221 1.29 -14.06 2.44
N LEU A 222 1.67 -15.30 2.72
CA LEU A 222 2.73 -16.02 1.99
C LEU A 222 2.35 -16.26 0.54
N THR A 223 1.10 -16.64 0.28
CA THR A 223 0.58 -16.83 -1.08
C THR A 223 0.62 -15.52 -1.87
N PHE A 224 0.29 -14.40 -1.22
CA PHE A 224 0.43 -13.09 -1.82
C PHE A 224 1.91 -12.73 -2.05
N LYS A 225 2.76 -12.83 -1.01
CA LYS A 225 4.21 -12.50 -1.05
C LYS A 225 4.99 -13.22 -2.15
N LYS A 226 4.63 -14.46 -2.49
CA LYS A 226 5.27 -15.20 -3.60
C LYS A 226 5.14 -14.48 -4.94
N LYS A 227 4.13 -13.64 -5.13
CA LYS A 227 3.81 -12.95 -6.39
C LYS A 227 4.24 -11.48 -6.41
N ILE A 228 4.80 -10.96 -5.32
CA ILE A 228 5.14 -9.54 -5.17
C ILE A 228 6.53 -9.26 -5.76
N PRO A 229 6.74 -8.17 -6.52
CA PRO A 229 8.06 -7.70 -6.90
C PRO A 229 8.97 -7.54 -5.67
N TRP A 230 10.24 -7.92 -5.79
CA TRP A 230 11.18 -7.93 -4.64
C TRP A 230 11.20 -6.60 -3.86
N ILE A 231 11.10 -5.47 -4.57
CA ILE A 231 11.10 -4.13 -3.98
C ILE A 231 9.97 -3.91 -2.96
N LEU A 232 8.78 -4.48 -3.17
CA LEU A 232 7.61 -4.36 -2.27
C LEU A 232 7.59 -5.43 -1.16
N LYS A 233 8.48 -6.42 -1.19
CA LYS A 233 8.65 -7.39 -0.09
C LYS A 233 9.31 -6.77 1.13
N HIS A 234 9.99 -5.64 0.95
CA HIS A 234 10.75 -4.93 1.96
C HIS A 234 10.31 -3.45 1.99
N PRO A 235 9.14 -3.14 2.58
CA PRO A 235 8.59 -1.79 2.59
C PRO A 235 9.54 -0.75 3.18
N TRP A 236 10.41 -1.15 4.10
CA TRP A 236 11.46 -0.30 4.69
C TRP A 236 12.50 0.19 3.67
N LEU A 237 12.64 -0.45 2.50
CA LEU A 237 13.47 0.05 1.40
C LEU A 237 12.84 1.25 0.67
N PHE A 238 11.55 1.54 0.90
CA PHE A 238 10.89 2.77 0.44
C PHE A 238 11.07 3.93 1.41
N ILE A 239 11.71 3.71 2.57
CA ILE A 239 12.30 4.78 3.34
C ILE A 239 13.57 5.21 2.58
N GLU A 240 13.39 5.72 1.37
CA GLU A 240 14.28 6.78 0.92
C GLU A 240 13.93 7.95 1.84
N HIS A 241 14.63 8.06 2.98
CA HIS A 241 14.84 9.37 3.55
C HIS A 241 15.41 10.20 2.39
N PRO A 242 14.69 11.19 1.85
CA PRO A 242 15.33 12.13 0.96
C PRO A 242 16.55 12.68 1.72
N LEU A 243 17.68 12.74 1.04
CA LEU A 243 18.99 13.22 1.48
C LEU A 243 18.97 14.75 1.78
N LEU A 244 17.92 15.21 2.49
CA LEU A 244 17.60 16.60 2.77
C LEU A 244 17.36 16.85 4.27
N TYR A 245 17.42 15.82 5.12
CA TYR A 245 17.46 15.99 6.57
C TYR A 245 18.89 16.09 7.14
N GLU A 246 19.93 15.99 6.30
CA GLU A 246 21.32 16.32 6.69
C GLU A 246 21.66 17.81 6.49
N ILE A 247 20.73 18.66 6.03
CA ILE A 247 20.97 20.10 5.82
C ILE A 247 20.37 20.96 6.94
N ILE A 248 19.54 20.42 7.85
CA ILE A 248 18.88 21.23 8.90
C ILE A 248 19.62 21.20 10.25
N THR A 249 20.65 20.38 10.42
CA THR A 249 21.50 20.39 11.64
C THR A 249 22.67 21.36 11.63
N GLU A 250 22.85 22.13 10.56
CA GLU A 250 23.78 23.27 10.54
C GLU A 250 23.02 24.56 10.24
N ASN A 251 22.31 25.09 11.24
CA ASN A 251 22.22 26.53 11.49
C ASN A 251 21.41 26.75 12.78
N ASN A 252 22.16 26.91 13.88
CA ASN A 252 21.68 27.54 15.10
C ASN A 252 21.26 28.98 14.82
N VAL A 253 19.95 29.28 14.89
CA VAL A 253 19.44 30.57 15.37
C VAL A 253 18.08 30.35 16.06
N CYS A 254 18.06 30.49 17.40
CA CYS A 254 16.99 30.99 18.30
C CYS A 254 15.50 30.79 17.91
N SER A 255 14.56 30.35 18.75
CA SER A 255 14.34 30.51 20.20
C SER A 255 13.06 29.73 20.62
N PRO A 256 12.72 29.61 21.92
CA PRO A 256 12.04 28.45 22.48
C PRO A 256 10.54 28.63 22.69
N SER A 257 9.73 27.67 22.25
CA SER A 257 8.48 27.28 22.91
C SER A 257 7.89 26.05 22.22
N CYS A 258 8.32 24.88 22.64
CA CYS A 258 7.49 23.69 22.64
C CYS A 258 8.13 22.73 23.63
N GLU A 259 7.57 22.67 24.82
CA GLU A 259 7.88 21.63 25.79
C GLU A 259 7.60 20.28 25.13
N ILE A 260 8.66 19.52 24.89
CA ILE A 260 8.55 18.14 24.43
C ILE A 260 8.03 17.33 25.63
N ASN A 261 6.84 16.76 25.47
CA ASN A 261 6.16 15.93 26.45
C ASN A 261 7.07 14.74 26.89
N PRO A 262 7.41 14.60 28.18
CA PRO A 262 8.29 13.55 28.68
C PRO A 262 7.71 12.12 28.62
N GLU A 263 6.45 11.93 28.20
CA GLU A 263 5.88 10.58 28.06
C GLU A 263 6.39 9.79 26.83
N TYR A 264 7.14 10.40 25.91
CA TYR A 264 7.73 9.72 24.75
C TYR A 264 9.16 9.21 24.96
N GLN A 265 9.70 9.28 26.19
CA GLN A 265 11.00 8.69 26.57
C GLN A 265 10.89 7.33 27.28
N LYS A 266 9.77 6.61 27.16
CA LYS A 266 9.83 5.17 27.41
C LYS A 266 10.40 4.47 26.19
N LEU A 267 11.69 4.16 26.29
CA LEU A 267 12.39 3.17 25.50
C LEU A 267 11.60 1.85 25.60
N ASN A 268 10.58 1.69 24.75
CA ASN A 268 9.92 0.40 24.58
C ASN A 268 11.00 -0.54 24.07
N SER A 269 11.40 -1.46 24.94
CA SER A 269 12.26 -2.59 24.66
C SER A 269 12.04 -3.07 23.23
N LEU A 270 13.10 -3.01 22.41
CA LEU A 270 13.15 -3.66 21.12
C LEU A 270 12.62 -5.09 21.28
N ASN A 271 11.36 -5.32 20.91
CA ASN A 271 10.96 -6.63 20.42
C ASN A 271 11.67 -6.78 19.09
N THR A 272 12.91 -7.27 19.17
CA THR A 272 13.71 -7.70 18.04
C THR A 272 12.82 -8.58 17.17
N LEU A 273 12.40 -8.02 16.03
CA LEU A 273 11.87 -8.79 14.91
C LEU A 273 12.86 -9.94 14.68
N LYS A 274 12.47 -11.17 15.02
CA LYS A 274 13.28 -12.35 14.76
C LYS A 274 13.35 -12.51 13.25
N ILE A 275 14.36 -11.92 12.64
CA ILE A 275 14.78 -12.19 11.27
C ILE A 275 14.93 -13.72 11.20
N PRO A 276 14.25 -14.41 10.26
CA PRO A 276 14.44 -15.85 10.10
C PRO A 276 15.92 -16.18 10.04
N GLU A 277 16.39 -17.06 10.91
CA GLU A 277 17.81 -17.42 11.07
C GLU A 277 18.56 -17.69 9.76
N PRO A 278 17.95 -18.35 8.74
CA PRO A 278 18.58 -18.53 7.44
C PRO A 278 18.82 -17.20 6.70
N LEU A 279 17.84 -16.28 6.77
CA LEU A 279 17.92 -14.97 6.13
C LEU A 279 18.92 -14.06 6.86
N LEU A 280 18.97 -14.15 8.20
CA LEU A 280 19.95 -13.44 9.00
C LEU A 280 21.37 -13.88 8.60
N LYS A 281 21.58 -15.18 8.41
CA LYS A 281 22.86 -15.74 7.95
C LYS A 281 23.23 -15.27 6.54
N GLU A 282 22.28 -15.23 5.61
CA GLU A 282 22.52 -14.71 4.25
C GLU A 282 22.81 -13.20 4.24
N VAL A 283 22.05 -12.41 4.99
CA VAL A 283 22.24 -10.95 5.07
C VAL A 283 23.55 -10.60 5.75
N LEU A 284 23.88 -11.24 6.89
CA LEU A 284 25.19 -11.11 7.52
C LEU A 284 26.31 -11.55 6.57
N GLY A 285 26.06 -12.60 5.80
CA GLY A 285 26.95 -13.09 4.75
C GLY A 285 27.14 -12.14 3.57
N ILE A 286 26.23 -11.19 3.31
CA ILE A 286 26.41 -10.14 2.29
C ILE A 286 27.08 -8.91 2.91
N ILE A 287 26.71 -8.55 4.14
CA ILE A 287 27.26 -7.40 4.86
C ILE A 287 28.76 -7.56 5.10
N GLN A 288 29.26 -8.78 5.33
CA GLN A 288 30.70 -9.03 5.46
C GLN A 288 31.52 -8.64 4.20
N PHE A 289 30.86 -8.56 3.03
CA PHE A 289 31.50 -8.14 1.79
C PHE A 289 31.41 -6.63 1.54
N LYS A 290 30.75 -5.87 2.43
CA LYS A 290 30.72 -4.41 2.30
C LYS A 290 32.15 -3.87 2.31
N ASN A 291 32.47 -3.01 1.33
CA ASN A 291 33.80 -2.41 1.16
C ASN A 291 34.95 -3.44 1.00
N SER A 292 34.64 -4.67 0.59
CA SER A 292 35.63 -5.76 0.48
C SER A 292 36.56 -5.63 -0.72
N ILE A 293 36.21 -4.79 -1.70
CA ILE A 293 36.97 -4.61 -2.94
C ILE A 293 37.62 -3.22 -2.92
N LYS A 294 38.96 -3.17 -2.89
CA LYS A 294 39.70 -1.90 -3.01
C LYS A 294 40.08 -1.64 -4.46
N LEU A 295 39.58 -0.53 -5.02
CA LEU A 295 39.98 -0.04 -6.32
C LEU A 295 41.19 0.89 -6.19
N ASN A 296 42.35 0.40 -6.61
CA ASN A 296 43.58 1.19 -6.64
C ASN A 296 43.68 2.10 -7.89
N GLY A 297 42.84 1.85 -8.90
CA GLY A 297 42.79 2.59 -10.16
C GLY A 297 41.78 3.75 -10.16
N ASN A 298 41.63 4.40 -11.30
CA ASN A 298 40.64 5.46 -11.47
C ASN A 298 39.23 4.85 -11.60
N THR A 299 38.27 5.37 -10.83
CA THR A 299 36.84 4.99 -10.86
C THR A 299 36.24 5.03 -12.26
N ASN A 300 36.70 5.96 -13.11
CA ASN A 300 36.21 6.09 -14.49
C ASN A 300 36.50 4.84 -15.33
N ILE A 301 37.60 4.12 -15.07
CA ILE A 301 37.97 2.92 -15.81
C ILE A 301 37.02 1.77 -15.46
N LEU A 302 36.71 1.62 -14.17
CA LEU A 302 35.74 0.63 -13.70
C LEU A 302 34.34 0.96 -14.22
N ALA A 303 33.92 2.22 -14.16
CA ALA A 303 32.62 2.63 -14.69
C ALA A 303 32.52 2.41 -16.20
N ASP A 304 33.59 2.64 -16.97
CA ASP A 304 33.63 2.39 -18.41
C ASP A 304 33.51 0.89 -18.74
N ALA A 305 34.17 0.02 -17.96
CA ALA A 305 34.02 -1.43 -18.08
C ALA A 305 32.55 -1.88 -17.96
N PHE A 306 31.84 -1.42 -16.93
CA PHE A 306 30.41 -1.72 -16.77
C PHE A 306 29.57 -1.09 -17.89
N TYR A 307 29.91 0.11 -18.34
CA TYR A 307 29.24 0.73 -19.48
C TYR A 307 29.38 -0.12 -20.76
N GLN A 308 30.58 -0.63 -21.05
CA GLN A 308 30.83 -1.50 -22.19
C GLN A 308 30.00 -2.79 -22.09
N MET A 309 29.92 -3.41 -20.91
CA MET A 309 29.11 -4.61 -20.70
C MET A 309 27.60 -4.37 -20.84
N LEU A 310 27.11 -3.18 -20.47
CA LEU A 310 25.70 -2.81 -20.57
C LEU A 310 25.26 -2.44 -21.99
N ASN A 311 26.19 -2.07 -22.88
CA ASN A 311 25.84 -1.46 -24.18
C ASN A 311 26.48 -2.16 -25.39
N LYS A 312 27.54 -2.96 -25.23
CA LYS A 312 28.08 -3.78 -26.33
C LYS A 312 27.31 -5.09 -26.40
N ASN A 313 26.78 -5.39 -27.59
CA ASN A 313 26.05 -6.62 -27.83
C ASN A 313 27.00 -7.80 -28.09
N ILE A 314 26.64 -8.98 -27.59
CA ILE A 314 27.25 -10.27 -27.96
C ILE A 314 26.71 -10.75 -29.32
N GLU A 315 27.25 -11.85 -29.83
CA GLU A 315 26.86 -12.48 -31.12
C GLU A 315 25.34 -12.69 -31.27
N ASN A 316 24.61 -12.82 -30.16
CA ASN A 316 23.15 -12.99 -30.12
C ASN A 316 22.35 -11.67 -30.08
N GLY A 317 22.99 -10.51 -30.22
CA GLY A 317 22.34 -9.20 -30.25
C GLY A 317 21.90 -8.64 -28.90
N LEU A 318 22.17 -9.34 -27.79
CA LEU A 318 21.91 -8.88 -26.41
C LEU A 318 23.15 -8.25 -25.78
N PRO A 319 23.04 -7.32 -24.81
CA PRO A 319 24.20 -6.83 -24.08
C PRO A 319 24.81 -7.92 -23.19
N TYR A 320 26.10 -7.79 -22.85
CA TYR A 320 26.77 -8.71 -21.91
C TYR A 320 26.13 -8.72 -20.52
N MET A 321 25.50 -7.62 -20.13
CA MET A 321 24.78 -7.48 -18.86
C MET A 321 23.50 -6.66 -19.07
N ASP A 322 22.39 -7.12 -18.48
CA ASP A 322 21.12 -6.40 -18.49
C ASP A 322 20.80 -5.89 -17.06
N SER A 323 20.97 -4.59 -16.85
CA SER A 323 20.64 -3.90 -15.61
C SER A 323 20.53 -2.40 -15.85
N ASN A 324 19.90 -1.68 -14.93
CA ASN A 324 19.87 -0.21 -15.00
C ASN A 324 21.08 0.41 -14.28
N SER A 325 21.51 1.60 -14.74
CA SER A 325 22.69 2.29 -14.20
C SER A 325 22.61 2.59 -12.69
N ALA A 326 21.40 2.73 -12.14
CA ALA A 326 21.19 2.98 -10.71
C ALA A 326 21.39 1.73 -9.84
N ALA A 327 21.05 0.54 -10.36
CA ALA A 327 21.29 -0.72 -9.69
C ALA A 327 22.80 -1.05 -9.66
N ILE A 328 23.47 -0.85 -10.79
CA ILE A 328 24.93 -1.02 -10.89
C ILE A 328 25.68 -0.02 -10.00
N SER A 329 25.25 1.24 -9.93
CA SER A 329 25.91 2.22 -9.07
C SER A 329 25.76 1.88 -7.59
N LYS A 330 24.57 1.42 -7.15
CA LYS A 330 24.34 0.95 -5.77
C LYS A 330 25.20 -0.28 -5.46
N LEU A 331 25.25 -1.27 -6.36
CA LEU A 331 26.10 -2.45 -6.22
C LEU A 331 27.58 -2.06 -6.02
N LEU A 332 28.11 -1.23 -6.93
CA LEU A 332 29.51 -0.80 -6.87
C LEU A 332 29.82 0.01 -5.61
N SER A 333 28.93 0.92 -5.20
CA SER A 333 29.09 1.68 -3.96
C SER A 333 29.08 0.83 -2.69
N PHE A 334 28.47 -0.37 -2.74
CA PHE A 334 28.35 -1.25 -1.59
C PHE A 334 29.61 -2.13 -1.41
N PHE A 335 30.16 -2.65 -2.50
CA PHE A 335 31.31 -3.57 -2.44
C PHE A 335 32.66 -2.88 -2.61
N VAL A 336 32.72 -1.75 -3.33
CA VAL A 336 33.97 -1.15 -3.80
C VAL A 336 34.28 0.14 -3.05
N ILE A 337 35.51 0.23 -2.54
CA ILE A 337 36.13 1.46 -2.02
C ILE A 337 37.20 1.96 -2.99
N ASP A 338 37.40 3.27 -3.02
CA ASP A 338 38.44 3.89 -3.84
C ASP A 338 39.84 3.82 -3.19
N LYS A 339 40.81 4.44 -3.84
CA LYS A 339 42.20 4.56 -3.37
C LYS A 339 42.32 5.27 -2.00
N ASN A 340 41.34 6.12 -1.64
CA ASN A 340 41.28 6.85 -0.38
C ASN A 340 40.54 6.05 0.71
N ASN A 341 40.13 4.81 0.42
CA ASN A 341 39.28 3.95 1.26
C ASN A 341 37.86 4.48 1.45
N GLU A 342 37.37 5.33 0.55
CA GLU A 342 36.00 5.82 0.58
C GLU A 342 35.11 4.99 -0.35
N PRO A 343 33.87 4.65 0.05
CA PRO A 343 32.90 4.02 -0.85
C PRO A 343 32.67 4.87 -2.10
N LEU A 344 32.53 4.21 -3.25
CA LEU A 344 32.30 4.94 -4.49
C LEU A 344 30.98 5.71 -4.44
N ASN A 345 31.00 6.98 -4.85
CA ASN A 345 29.79 7.80 -4.89
C ASN A 345 28.82 7.29 -5.98
N PRO A 346 27.60 6.85 -5.61
CA PRO A 346 26.66 6.24 -6.54
C PRO A 346 26.13 7.22 -7.60
N ASN A 347 26.00 8.52 -7.27
CA ASN A 347 25.58 9.54 -8.23
C ASN A 347 26.66 9.80 -9.28
N SER A 348 27.93 9.78 -8.86
CA SER A 348 29.07 9.93 -9.76
C SER A 348 29.16 8.75 -10.73
N ILE A 349 29.04 7.51 -10.24
CA ILE A 349 29.02 6.31 -11.09
C ILE A 349 27.83 6.33 -12.05
N CYS A 350 26.62 6.59 -11.54
CA CYS A 350 25.42 6.63 -12.38
C CYS A 350 25.55 7.67 -13.50
N THR A 351 26.16 8.82 -13.20
CA THR A 351 26.47 9.84 -14.20
C THR A 351 27.48 9.35 -15.24
N MET A 352 28.54 8.64 -14.85
CA MET A 352 29.54 8.08 -15.77
C MET A 352 28.96 7.00 -16.70
N LEU A 353 27.98 6.23 -16.22
CA LEU A 353 27.29 5.20 -17.00
C LEU A 353 26.29 5.75 -18.04
N LYS A 354 25.99 7.06 -18.04
CA LYS A 354 25.09 7.66 -19.04
C LYS A 354 25.75 7.73 -20.42
N PRO A 355 25.07 7.35 -21.52
CA PRO A 355 25.58 7.44 -22.90
C PRO A 355 26.12 8.83 -23.26
N SER A 356 25.50 9.89 -22.76
CA SER A 356 25.84 11.29 -23.05
C SER A 356 27.16 11.77 -22.43
N ASN A 357 27.74 11.04 -21.47
CA ASN A 357 28.94 11.46 -20.75
C ASN A 357 30.22 10.81 -21.29
N PHE A 358 30.39 10.80 -22.61
CA PHE A 358 31.57 10.24 -23.27
C PHE A 358 32.88 10.93 -22.87
N ASN A 359 32.83 12.23 -22.53
CA ASN A 359 33.98 13.02 -22.09
C ASN A 359 34.62 12.55 -20.76
N LYS A 360 33.87 11.78 -19.94
CA LYS A 360 34.38 11.25 -18.67
C LYS A 360 34.95 9.84 -18.80
N ARG A 361 34.91 9.26 -20.00
CA ARG A 361 35.41 7.91 -20.29
C ARG A 361 36.84 7.97 -20.82
N PRO A 362 37.66 6.93 -20.58
CA PRO A 362 38.98 6.84 -21.17
C PRO A 362 38.91 6.94 -22.71
N HIS A 363 39.67 7.88 -23.27
CA HIS A 363 39.78 8.04 -24.72
C HIS A 363 40.42 6.79 -25.35
N LYS A 364 40.19 6.58 -26.66
CA LYS A 364 40.74 5.41 -27.36
C LYS A 364 42.28 5.35 -27.28
N ASP A 365 42.92 6.49 -27.14
CA ASP A 365 44.38 6.63 -27.10
C ASP A 365 44.93 6.64 -25.66
N ASP A 366 44.09 6.43 -24.64
CA ASP A 366 44.50 6.36 -23.24
C ASP A 366 45.14 4.99 -22.96
N GLU A 367 46.46 4.97 -22.71
CA GLU A 367 47.23 3.75 -22.42
C GLU A 367 46.67 2.93 -21.24
N LYS A 368 45.88 3.55 -20.36
CA LYS A 368 45.27 2.93 -19.19
C LYS A 368 43.85 2.40 -19.45
N LYS A 369 43.35 2.52 -20.68
CA LYS A 369 42.02 2.03 -21.05
C LYS A 369 42.00 0.50 -21.06
N VAL A 370 41.04 -0.05 -20.31
CA VAL A 370 40.76 -1.49 -20.34
C VAL A 370 39.71 -1.75 -21.42
N ASN A 371 40.13 -2.38 -22.51
CA ASN A 371 39.21 -2.94 -23.51
C ASN A 371 38.84 -4.35 -23.06
N LEU A 372 37.69 -4.48 -22.42
CA LEU A 372 37.17 -5.79 -22.01
C LEU A 372 36.58 -6.57 -23.19
N LEU A 373 36.30 -5.88 -24.31
CA LEU A 373 35.53 -6.38 -25.45
C LEU A 373 35.99 -5.75 -26.77
#